data_AF-A0A7C3C7F3-F1
#
_entry.id   AF-A0A7C3C7F3-F1
#
_cell.length_a   1.000
_cell.length_b   1.000
_cell.length_c   1.000
_cell.angle_alpha   90.00
_cell.angle_beta   90.00
_cell.angle_gamma   90.00
#
_symmetry.space_group_name_H-M   'P 1'
#
loop_
_entity.id
_entity.type
_entity.pdbx_description
1 polymer ?
#
loop_
_entity_poly.entity_id
_entity_poly.type
_entity_poly.pdbx_seq_one_letter_code
_entity_poly.pdbx_strand_id
1 'polypeptide(L)' 'MLLYIHIPFCDSKCSYCAFNSYVDKFHQRAAYMQALQQQLRHELHRFSA' A
#
# COMPACT_ATOMS: atom_id res chain seq x y z
N MET A 1 -17.12 -8.66 -4.38
CA MET A 1 -15.66 -8.42 -4.52
C MET A 1 -15.20 -7.61 -3.32
N LEU A 2 -14.19 -8.09 -2.60
CA LEU A 2 -13.63 -7.43 -1.42
C LEU A 2 -12.21 -6.95 -1.78
N LEU A 3 -11.90 -5.69 -1.49
CA LEU A 3 -10.61 -5.08 -1.79
C LEU A 3 -9.96 -4.63 -0.48
N TYR A 4 -8.74 -5.10 -0.24
CA TYR A 4 -7.88 -4.67 0.85
C TYR A 4 -6.61 -4.06 0.28
N ILE A 5 -6.22 -2.89 0.82
CA ILE A 5 -5.01 -2.17 0.42
C ILE A 5 -4.21 -1.87 1.68
N HIS A 6 -2.97 -2.32 1.74
CA HIS A 6 -2.06 -2.06 2.86
C HIS A 6 -1.22 -0.80 2.62
N ILE A 7 -1.46 0.28 3.36
CA ILE A 7 -0.67 1.52 3.27
C ILE A 7 0.37 1.54 4.41
N PRO A 8 1.67 1.35 4.13
CA PRO A 8 2.69 1.13 5.16
C PRO A 8 3.35 2.42 5.66
N PHE A 9 2.76 3.61 5.45
CA PHE A 9 3.38 4.89 5.80
C PHE A 9 2.68 5.53 6.99
N CYS A 10 3.45 5.92 8.02
CA CYS A 10 2.92 6.58 9.21
C CYS A 10 3.82 7.75 9.62
N ASP A 11 3.26 8.87 10.08
CA ASP A 11 4.03 10.05 10.55
C ASP A 11 4.85 9.75 11.81
N SER A 12 4.37 8.85 12.65
CA SER A 12 5.08 8.37 13.83
C SER A 12 4.75 6.91 14.12
N LYS A 13 5.63 6.23 14.85
CA LYS A 13 5.42 4.84 15.28
C LYS A 13 4.97 4.83 16.73
N CYS A 14 3.72 4.44 16.97
CA CYS A 14 3.21 4.26 18.32
C CYS A 14 3.97 3.12 19.03
N SER A 15 4.14 3.23 20.35
CA SER A 15 4.86 2.23 21.17
C SER A 15 4.24 0.82 21.10
N TYR A 16 2.94 0.74 20.86
CA TYR A 16 2.18 -0.51 20.73
C TYR A 16 1.99 -0.95 19.27
N CYS A 17 2.51 -0.22 18.28
CA CYS A 17 2.22 -0.50 16.88
C CYS A 17 2.99 -1.73 16.38
N ALA A 18 2.25 -2.83 16.18
CA ALA A 18 2.75 -4.07 15.57
C ALA A 18 2.50 -4.16 14.05
N PHE A 19 1.88 -3.15 13.45
CA PHE A 19 1.62 -3.12 12.01
C PHE A 19 2.91 -2.90 11.21
N ASN A 20 2.98 -3.51 10.02
CA ASN A 20 4.06 -3.27 9.07
C ASN A 20 3.96 -1.85 8.50
N SER A 21 4.59 -0.90 9.20
CA SER A 21 4.56 0.53 8.95
C SER A 21 5.97 1.13 9.09
N TYR A 22 6.22 2.16 8.29
CA TYR A 22 7.48 2.88 8.17
C TYR A 22 7.25 4.38 8.36
N VAL A 23 8.15 5.01 9.11
CA VAL A 23 8.11 6.46 9.41
C VAL A 23 9.18 7.25 8.65
N ASP A 24 10.08 6.56 7.95
CA ASP A 24 11.26 7.11 7.29
C ASP A 24 11.23 6.93 5.75
N LYS A 25 10.20 6.25 5.23
CA LYS A 25 10.07 5.90 3.80
C LYS A 25 9.11 6.79 3.01
N PHE A 26 8.85 8.01 3.46
CA PHE A 26 7.91 8.93 2.80
C PHE A 26 8.27 9.27 1.35
N HIS A 27 9.55 9.25 1.02
CA HIS A 27 10.04 9.45 -0.35
C HIS A 27 9.52 8.37 -1.32
N GLN A 28 9.12 7.20 -0.81
CA GLN A 28 8.61 6.08 -1.61
C GLN A 28 7.11 6.16 -1.88
N ARG A 29 6.36 7.10 -1.26
CA ARG A 29 4.89 7.18 -1.39
C ARG A 29 4.43 7.27 -2.84
N ALA A 30 5.09 8.11 -3.64
CA ALA A 30 4.75 8.30 -5.05
C ALA A 30 4.96 7.01 -5.85
N ALA A 31 6.13 6.38 -5.70
CA ALA A 31 6.45 5.12 -6.37
C ALA A 31 5.51 3.98 -5.92
N TYR A 32 5.19 3.91 -4.63
CA TYR A 32 4.24 2.95 -4.08
C TYR A 32 2.85 3.12 -4.71
N MET A 33 2.35 4.36 -4.82
CA MET A 33 1.03 4.61 -5.42
C MET A 33 1.01 4.25 -6.92
N GLN A 34 2.09 4.51 -7.65
CA GLN A 34 2.21 4.09 -9.05
C GLN A 34 2.18 2.56 -9.20
N ALA A 35 2.93 1.85 -8.35
CA ALA A 35 2.95 0.39 -8.33
C ALA A 35 1.57 -0.20 -7.95
N LEU A 36 0.90 0.38 -6.95
CA LEU A 36 -0.44 -0.03 -6.53
C LEU A 36 -1.45 0.08 -7.68
N GLN A 37 -1.42 1.19 -8.43
CA GLN A 37 -2.29 1.38 -9.59
C GLN A 37 -2.01 0.35 -10.70
N GLN A 38 -0.75 0.03 -10.95
CA GLN A 38 -0.36 -0.99 -11.92
C GLN A 38 -0.87 -2.37 -11.50
N GLN A 39 -0.68 -2.74 -10.23
CA GLN A 39 -1.17 -4.01 -9.68
C GLN A 39 -2.70 -4.08 -9.75
N LEU A 40 -3.41 -3.02 -9.37
CA LEU A 40 -4.87 -2.99 -9.40
C LEU A 40 -5.41 -3.20 -10.83
N ARG A 41 -4.81 -2.56 -11.84
CA ARG A 41 -5.17 -2.78 -13.25
C ARG A 41 -4.97 -4.23 -13.67
N HIS A 42 -3.85 -4.84 -13.27
CA HIS A 42 -3.58 -6.25 -13.54
C HIS A 42 -4.61 -7.17 -12.89
N GLU A 43 -4.93 -6.93 -11.61
CA GLU A 43 -5.91 -7.74 -10.88
C GLU A 43 -7.32 -7.59 -11.45
N LEU A 44 -7.76 -6.39 -11.79
CA LEU A 44 -9.08 -6.17 -12.41
C LEU A 44 -9.21 -6.90 -13.74
N HIS A 45 -8.14 -6.92 -14.56
CA HIS A 45 -8.12 -7.70 -15.79
C HIS A 45 -8.21 -9.21 -15.50
N ARG A 46 -7.47 -9.69 -14.49
CA ARG A 46 -7.50 -11.10 -14.06
C ARG A 46 -8.86 -11.53 -13.51
N PHE A 47 -9.55 -10.66 -12.76
CA PHE A 47 -10.88 -10.93 -12.22
C PHE A 47 -12.00 -10.87 -13.27
N SER A 48 -11.78 -10.19 -14.39
CA SER A 48 -12.76 -10.06 -15.48
C SER A 48 -12.61 -11.14 -16.55
N ALA A 49 -11.60 -12.00 -16.44
CA ALA A 49 -11.33 -13.16 -17.29
C ALA A 49 -11.84 -14.45 -16.62
#